data_AF-A0A2V2NCJ1-F1
#
_entry.id   AF-A0A2V2NCJ1-F1
#
_cell.length_a   1.000
_cell.length_b   1.000
_cell.length_c   1.000
_cell.angle_alpha   90.00
_cell.angle_beta   90.00
_cell.angle_gamma   90.00
#
_symmetry.space_group_name_H-M   'P 1'
#
loop_
_entity.id
_entity.type
_entity.pdbx_description
1 polymer ?
#
loop_
_entity_poly.entity_id
_entity_poly.type
_entity_poly.pdbx_seq_one_letter_code
_entity_poly.pdbx_strand_id
1 'polypeptide(L)'
;MINNNNYTTQSRSNEYICNQIKSWIQTHQYLISKSGDVTYPLLERINFLVTFHASLDNFFMTRVLDFKHYLEKDGVLFPHNQAFVIVLEELYDLLVPLLKMQDEIWTSSIFPNLCAKEIYIHDQNSLELEQQRKCRDFFSREIFPILTPLAFDKTHPFPYISNLSLNLAVILRESSHSPELFVRIKVPEDQFPRLILFPDEKPSSESPLRYDLFFLEDLISANLDLLFPGMQIISSYPFRVTRDSQSRSWGLNETSLIPMDIKGTEEQRRNTTVRIEVSNEINRPVCGMICDNLFQFSRIFYRTRGPIGMADMTALYNLNRPDLKYRHYDDTIT
;
A
#
# COMPACT_ATOMS: atom_id res chain seq x y z
N MET A 1 2.64 40.10 26.46
CA MET A 1 1.65 39.14 26.98
C MET A 1 1.28 38.22 25.82
N ILE A 2 1.91 37.06 25.75
CA ILE A 2 1.68 36.07 24.68
C ILE A 2 0.43 35.26 25.06
N ASN A 3 -0.48 35.10 24.10
CA ASN A 3 -1.87 34.65 24.24
C ASN A 3 -2.04 33.29 24.94
N ASN A 4 -2.40 33.27 26.23
CA ASN A 4 -2.92 32.07 26.92
C ASN A 4 -4.21 31.50 26.29
N ASN A 5 -5.00 32.35 25.59
CA ASN A 5 -6.21 31.91 24.90
C ASN A 5 -5.91 31.02 23.68
N ASN A 6 -4.82 31.26 22.94
CA ASN A 6 -4.48 30.47 21.76
C ASN A 6 -4.04 29.06 22.15
N TYR A 7 -3.29 28.91 23.26
CA TYR A 7 -2.88 27.60 23.77
C TYR A 7 -4.08 26.77 24.27
N THR A 8 -5.04 27.42 24.94
CA THR A 8 -6.22 26.73 25.48
C THR A 8 -7.17 26.25 24.36
N THR A 9 -7.34 27.06 23.31
CA THR A 9 -8.14 26.71 22.13
C THR A 9 -7.47 25.60 21.31
N GLN A 10 -6.16 25.70 21.05
CA GLN A 10 -5.39 24.64 20.38
C GLN A 10 -5.45 23.30 21.13
N SER A 11 -5.39 23.32 22.47
CA SER A 11 -5.52 22.12 23.29
C SER A 11 -6.88 21.43 23.13
N ARG A 12 -7.97 22.19 23.04
CA ARG A 12 -9.33 21.64 22.85
C ARG A 12 -9.55 21.04 21.46
N SER A 13 -9.02 21.69 20.43
CA SER A 13 -9.14 21.21 19.05
C SER A 13 -8.30 19.95 18.81
N ASN A 14 -7.11 19.87 19.41
CA ASN A 14 -6.32 18.64 19.42
C ASN A 14 -7.05 17.50 20.17
N GLU A 15 -7.67 17.80 21.31
CA GLU A 15 -8.45 16.82 22.07
C GLU A 15 -9.67 16.31 21.28
N TYR A 16 -10.39 17.20 20.58
CA TYR A 16 -11.49 16.81 19.70
C TYR A 16 -11.04 15.84 18.60
N ILE A 17 -9.95 16.17 17.89
CA ILE A 17 -9.41 15.32 16.82
C ILE A 17 -8.97 13.97 17.36
N CYS A 18 -8.23 13.96 18.46
CA CYS A 18 -7.82 12.74 19.16
C CYS A 18 -9.04 11.86 19.50
N ASN A 19 -10.12 12.45 20.03
CA ASN A 19 -11.34 11.72 20.35
C ASN A 19 -12.05 11.17 19.11
N GLN A 20 -12.08 11.91 17.99
CA GLN A 20 -12.63 11.42 16.73
C GLN A 20 -11.81 10.24 16.17
N ILE A 21 -10.48 10.34 16.18
CA ILE A 21 -9.58 9.27 15.73
C ILE A 21 -9.78 8.03 16.62
N LYS A 22 -9.78 8.20 17.95
CA LYS A 22 -10.02 7.10 18.90
C LYS A 22 -11.36 6.43 18.69
N SER A 23 -12.43 7.20 18.52
CA SER A 23 -13.78 6.67 18.26
C SER A 23 -13.83 5.85 16.98
N TRP A 24 -13.21 6.36 15.89
CA TRP A 24 -13.12 5.63 14.63
C TRP A 24 -12.32 4.33 14.81
N ILE A 25 -11.15 4.39 15.47
CA ILE A 25 -10.31 3.24 15.76
C ILE A 25 -11.06 2.19 16.58
N GLN A 26 -11.73 2.59 17.66
CA GLN A 26 -12.52 1.69 18.51
C GLN A 26 -13.62 0.97 17.72
N THR A 27 -14.29 1.68 16.82
CA THR A 27 -15.33 1.10 15.97
C THR A 27 -14.77 0.04 15.01
N HIS A 28 -13.51 0.20 14.57
CA HIS A 28 -12.87 -0.68 13.60
C HIS A 28 -12.00 -1.77 14.22
N GLN A 29 -11.59 -1.63 15.49
CA GLN A 29 -10.85 -2.65 16.27
C GLN A 29 -11.57 -4.00 16.29
N TYR A 30 -12.90 -4.00 16.23
CA TYR A 30 -13.70 -5.22 16.14
C TYR A 30 -13.42 -6.03 14.87
N LEU A 31 -13.14 -5.38 13.72
CA LEU A 31 -12.80 -6.10 12.47
C LEU A 31 -11.45 -6.83 12.61
N ILE A 32 -10.46 -6.20 13.22
CA ILE A 32 -9.17 -6.84 13.50
C ILE A 32 -9.33 -7.95 14.55
N SER A 33 -10.18 -7.75 15.55
CA SER A 33 -10.46 -8.80 16.53
C SER A 33 -11.09 -10.03 15.84
N LYS A 34 -12.02 -9.82 14.92
CA LYS A 34 -12.65 -10.89 14.13
C LYS A 34 -11.68 -11.59 13.18
N SER A 35 -10.72 -10.87 12.58
CA SER A 35 -9.70 -11.51 11.75
C SER A 35 -8.74 -12.38 12.57
N GLY A 36 -8.57 -12.09 13.85
CA GLY A 36 -7.84 -12.94 14.81
C GLY A 36 -8.63 -14.15 15.31
N ASP A 37 -9.96 -14.12 15.24
CA ASP A 37 -10.84 -15.14 15.80
C ASP A 37 -10.95 -16.37 14.85
N VAL A 38 -10.44 -17.50 15.32
CA VAL A 38 -10.39 -18.78 14.58
C VAL A 38 -11.75 -19.47 14.44
N THR A 39 -12.79 -18.97 15.10
CA THR A 39 -14.16 -19.47 14.91
C THR A 39 -14.75 -19.04 13.56
N TYR A 40 -14.22 -17.97 12.96
CA TYR A 40 -14.59 -17.55 11.62
C TYR A 40 -13.83 -18.32 10.54
N PRO A 41 -14.48 -18.61 9.39
CA PRO A 41 -13.81 -19.22 8.25
C PRO A 41 -12.61 -18.38 7.77
N LEU A 42 -11.58 -19.06 7.25
CA LEU A 42 -10.29 -18.42 6.95
C LEU A 42 -10.39 -17.25 5.97
N LEU A 43 -11.17 -17.38 4.90
CA LEU A 43 -11.31 -16.30 3.92
C LEU A 43 -12.16 -15.14 4.47
N GLU A 44 -13.08 -15.39 5.40
CA GLU A 44 -13.82 -14.32 6.09
C GLU A 44 -12.90 -13.48 6.99
N ARG A 45 -11.93 -14.13 7.64
CA ARG A 45 -10.91 -13.45 8.45
C ARG A 45 -10.07 -12.50 7.59
N ILE A 46 -9.73 -12.91 6.36
CA ILE A 46 -9.05 -12.05 5.38
C ILE A 46 -9.98 -10.91 4.93
N ASN A 47 -11.25 -11.21 4.67
CA ASN A 47 -12.25 -10.21 4.28
C ASN A 47 -12.42 -9.11 5.35
N PHE A 48 -12.34 -9.45 6.64
CA PHE A 48 -12.32 -8.44 7.71
C PHE A 48 -11.08 -7.53 7.64
N LEU A 49 -9.89 -8.06 7.33
CA LEU A 49 -8.68 -7.25 7.14
C LEU A 49 -8.80 -6.35 5.90
N VAL A 50 -9.28 -6.90 4.78
CA VAL A 50 -9.55 -6.16 3.54
C VAL A 50 -10.51 -5.00 3.82
N THR A 51 -11.62 -5.29 4.50
CA THR A 51 -12.65 -4.29 4.86
C THR A 51 -12.08 -3.21 5.78
N PHE A 52 -11.29 -3.60 6.78
CA PHE A 52 -10.61 -2.66 7.66
C PHE A 52 -9.70 -1.72 6.88
N HIS A 53 -8.85 -2.25 5.99
CA HIS A 53 -7.93 -1.46 5.18
C HIS A 53 -8.64 -0.57 4.17
N ALA A 54 -9.70 -1.05 3.52
CA ALA A 54 -10.50 -0.21 2.62
C ALA A 54 -11.14 0.97 3.38
N SER A 55 -11.64 0.75 4.60
CA SER A 55 -12.15 1.83 5.46
C SER A 55 -11.02 2.78 5.89
N LEU A 56 -9.84 2.24 6.21
CA LEU A 56 -8.67 3.01 6.58
C LEU A 56 -8.18 3.90 5.43
N ASP A 57 -8.11 3.37 4.20
CA ASP A 57 -7.80 4.11 2.98
C ASP A 57 -8.72 5.32 2.84
N ASN A 58 -10.04 5.10 2.95
CA ASN A 58 -11.03 6.16 2.90
C ASN A 58 -10.88 7.18 4.05
N PHE A 59 -10.56 6.72 5.26
CA PHE A 59 -10.31 7.60 6.40
C PHE A 59 -9.14 8.55 6.13
N PHE A 60 -8.01 8.04 5.63
CA PHE A 60 -6.87 8.87 5.24
C PHE A 60 -7.22 9.86 4.13
N MET A 61 -7.92 9.40 3.09
CA MET A 61 -8.29 10.24 1.95
C MET A 61 -9.26 11.38 2.29
N THR A 62 -10.13 11.19 3.29
CA THR A 62 -11.21 12.16 3.59
C THR A 62 -10.97 12.90 4.90
N ARG A 63 -10.72 12.18 5.99
CA ARG A 63 -10.75 12.75 7.35
C ARG A 63 -9.50 13.52 7.75
N VAL A 64 -8.32 13.13 7.23
CA VAL A 64 -7.08 13.86 7.54
C VAL A 64 -7.18 15.32 7.08
N LEU A 65 -7.77 15.54 5.91
CA LEU A 65 -7.97 16.89 5.38
C LEU A 65 -9.08 17.66 6.13
N ASP A 66 -10.16 17.00 6.52
CA ASP A 66 -11.19 17.58 7.39
C ASP A 66 -10.60 18.11 8.71
N PHE A 67 -9.74 17.31 9.35
CA PHE A 67 -9.07 17.70 10.60
C PHE A 67 -8.08 18.85 10.40
N LYS A 68 -7.33 18.84 9.31
CA LYS A 68 -6.48 19.98 8.93
C LYS A 68 -7.31 21.26 8.82
N HIS A 69 -8.41 21.24 8.06
CA HIS A 69 -9.27 22.41 7.88
C HIS A 69 -9.96 22.85 9.18
N TYR A 70 -10.29 21.91 10.06
CA TYR A 70 -10.83 22.21 11.38
C TYR A 70 -9.83 23.00 12.22
N LEU A 71 -8.56 22.55 12.28
CA LEU A 71 -7.48 23.24 12.97
C LEU A 71 -7.19 24.63 12.40
N GLU A 72 -7.19 24.78 11.07
CA GLU A 72 -6.96 26.06 10.39
C GLU A 72 -8.09 27.08 10.66
N LYS A 73 -9.34 26.62 10.75
CA LYS A 73 -10.50 27.48 11.03
C LYS A 73 -10.56 27.98 12.46
N ASP A 74 -9.95 27.27 13.41
CA ASP A 74 -9.96 27.62 14.84
C ASP A 74 -8.99 28.78 15.20
N GLY A 75 -8.56 29.55 14.19
CA GLY A 75 -7.78 30.79 14.36
C GLY A 75 -6.29 30.56 14.66
N VAL A 76 -5.83 29.31 14.64
CA VAL A 76 -4.41 28.99 14.76
C VAL A 76 -3.77 29.16 13.39
N LEU A 77 -3.06 30.26 13.19
CA LEU A 77 -2.17 30.43 12.04
C LEU A 77 -1.03 29.41 12.18
N PHE A 78 -1.19 28.27 11.53
CA PHE A 78 -0.12 27.29 11.38
C PHE A 78 0.78 27.71 10.23
N PRO A 79 2.04 28.13 10.48
CA PRO A 79 3.01 28.17 9.40
C PRO A 79 3.24 26.75 8.85
N HIS A 80 3.43 26.63 7.53
CA HIS A 80 4.01 25.44 6.88
C HIS A 80 3.48 24.07 7.35
N ASN A 81 2.27 23.67 6.93
CA ASN A 81 1.70 22.31 7.12
C ASN A 81 1.62 21.79 8.57
N GLN A 82 1.89 22.60 9.60
CA GLN A 82 1.99 22.13 10.98
C GLN A 82 0.69 21.50 11.52
N ALA A 83 -0.48 22.01 11.12
CA ALA A 83 -1.77 21.39 11.45
C ALA A 83 -1.84 19.93 10.96
N PHE A 84 -1.34 19.68 9.76
CA PHE A 84 -1.33 18.35 9.15
C PHE A 84 -0.37 17.41 9.87
N VAL A 85 0.81 17.91 10.27
CA VAL A 85 1.77 17.17 11.08
C VAL A 85 1.15 16.72 12.40
N ILE A 86 0.46 17.61 13.14
CA ILE A 86 -0.19 17.27 14.42
C ILE A 86 -1.21 16.13 14.23
N VAL A 87 -2.06 16.23 13.20
CA VAL A 87 -3.07 15.19 12.90
C VAL A 87 -2.39 13.85 12.61
N LEU A 88 -1.33 13.87 11.78
CA LEU A 88 -0.62 12.65 11.41
C LEU A 88 0.18 12.04 12.56
N GLU A 89 0.73 12.85 13.47
CA GLU A 89 1.39 12.36 14.69
C GLU A 89 0.43 11.58 15.58
N GLU A 90 -0.73 12.17 15.88
CA GLU A 90 -1.75 11.55 16.72
C GLU A 90 -2.29 10.27 16.07
N LEU A 91 -2.55 10.32 14.76
CA LEU A 91 -3.01 9.17 13.99
C LEU A 91 -1.96 8.05 14.01
N TYR A 92 -0.69 8.38 13.82
CA TYR A 92 0.41 7.42 13.85
C TYR A 92 0.48 6.69 15.19
N ASP A 93 0.47 7.44 16.31
CA ASP A 93 0.61 6.86 17.65
C ASP A 93 -0.57 5.93 18.02
N LEU A 94 -1.78 6.27 17.56
CA LEU A 94 -2.97 5.45 17.83
C LEU A 94 -3.12 4.26 16.87
N LEU A 95 -2.70 4.40 15.61
CA LEU A 95 -2.91 3.38 14.57
C LEU A 95 -1.81 2.32 14.54
N VAL A 96 -0.54 2.68 14.80
CA VAL A 96 0.59 1.73 14.74
C VAL A 96 0.40 0.51 15.65
N PRO A 97 -0.08 0.63 16.91
CA PRO A 97 -0.37 -0.54 17.75
C PRO A 97 -1.39 -1.49 17.11
N LEU A 98 -2.40 -0.94 16.45
CA LEU A 98 -3.45 -1.71 15.80
C LEU A 98 -2.94 -2.45 14.55
N LEU A 99 -2.11 -1.78 13.74
CA LEU A 99 -1.46 -2.40 12.58
C LEU A 99 -0.46 -3.50 12.98
N LYS A 100 0.25 -3.33 14.11
CA LYS A 100 1.11 -4.39 14.65
C LYS A 100 0.32 -5.63 15.05
N MET A 101 -0.82 -5.45 15.71
CA MET A 101 -1.73 -6.57 16.04
C MET A 101 -2.21 -7.29 14.78
N GLN A 102 -2.59 -6.54 13.74
CA GLN A 102 -2.92 -7.14 12.46
C GLN A 102 -1.75 -7.91 11.85
N ASP A 103 -0.54 -7.35 11.84
CA ASP A 103 0.64 -8.02 11.28
C ASP A 103 0.92 -9.35 11.99
N GLU A 104 0.75 -9.39 13.32
CA GLU A 104 0.85 -10.62 14.10
C GLU A 104 -0.23 -11.64 13.71
N ILE A 105 -1.49 -11.21 13.55
CA ILE A 105 -2.59 -12.09 13.08
C ILE A 105 -2.28 -12.64 11.69
N TRP A 106 -1.80 -11.79 10.78
CA TRP A 106 -1.44 -12.21 9.42
C TRP A 106 -0.33 -13.24 9.44
N THR A 107 0.80 -12.92 10.07
CA THR A 107 2.03 -13.74 10.05
C THR A 107 1.91 -15.02 10.87
N SER A 108 1.25 -14.98 12.02
CA SER A 108 1.22 -16.11 12.97
C SER A 108 -0.01 -17.00 12.82
N SER A 109 -1.05 -16.53 12.13
CA SER A 109 -2.30 -17.28 12.00
C SER A 109 -2.78 -17.38 10.56
N ILE A 110 -3.11 -16.28 9.89
CA ILE A 110 -3.78 -16.33 8.57
C ILE A 110 -2.87 -16.97 7.52
N PHE A 111 -1.64 -16.49 7.38
CA PHE A 111 -0.71 -16.96 6.36
C PHE A 111 -0.35 -18.46 6.52
N PRO A 112 0.02 -18.96 7.72
CA PRO A 112 0.23 -20.40 7.91
C PRO A 112 -1.01 -21.25 7.63
N ASN A 113 -2.21 -20.76 7.98
CA ASN A 113 -3.45 -21.48 7.71
C ASN A 113 -3.82 -21.49 6.22
N LEU A 114 -3.46 -20.46 5.45
CA LEU A 114 -3.60 -20.49 3.99
C LEU A 114 -2.78 -21.64 3.40
N CYS A 115 -1.50 -21.74 3.79
CA CYS A 115 -0.63 -22.82 3.33
C CYS A 115 -1.15 -24.20 3.75
N ALA A 116 -1.61 -24.35 5.00
CA ALA A 116 -2.21 -25.61 5.49
C ALA A 116 -3.52 -25.98 4.77
N LYS A 117 -4.17 -25.02 4.13
CA LYS A 117 -5.36 -25.21 3.29
C LYS A 117 -5.02 -25.25 1.80
N GLU A 118 -3.76 -25.51 1.43
CA GLU A 118 -3.28 -25.61 0.05
C GLU A 118 -3.41 -24.31 -0.76
N ILE A 119 -3.46 -23.16 -0.09
CA ILE A 119 -3.38 -21.84 -0.73
C ILE A 119 -1.98 -21.28 -0.45
N TYR A 120 -1.13 -21.33 -1.46
CA TYR A 120 0.25 -20.88 -1.38
C TYR A 120 0.40 -19.54 -2.08
N ILE A 121 1.06 -18.59 -1.40
CA ILE A 121 1.55 -17.37 -2.02
C ILE A 121 3.07 -17.50 -2.02
N HIS A 122 3.63 -17.74 -3.19
CA HIS A 122 5.04 -18.08 -3.36
C HIS A 122 5.90 -16.83 -3.50
N ASP A 123 7.09 -16.90 -2.93
CA ASP A 123 8.19 -16.03 -3.32
C ASP A 123 8.89 -16.63 -4.55
N GLN A 124 9.48 -15.80 -5.40
CA GLN A 124 10.22 -16.28 -6.57
C GLN A 124 11.35 -17.24 -6.16
N ASN A 125 11.99 -16.99 -5.02
CA ASN A 125 13.10 -17.81 -4.53
C ASN A 125 12.66 -19.18 -4.02
N SER A 126 11.38 -19.38 -3.71
CA SER A 126 10.84 -20.69 -3.30
C SER A 126 10.43 -21.58 -4.48
N LEU A 127 10.45 -21.07 -5.71
CA LEU A 127 10.08 -21.82 -6.90
C LEU A 127 11.19 -22.70 -7.46
N GLU A 128 10.79 -23.81 -8.07
CA GLU A 128 11.69 -24.64 -8.87
C GLU A 128 12.12 -23.92 -10.17
N LEU A 129 13.26 -24.31 -10.73
CA LEU A 129 13.82 -23.67 -11.92
C LEU A 129 12.87 -23.70 -13.13
N GLU A 130 12.10 -24.77 -13.31
CA GLU A 130 11.09 -24.83 -14.37
C GLU A 130 9.96 -23.84 -14.13
N GLN A 131 9.53 -23.71 -12.88
CA GLN A 131 8.47 -22.78 -12.51
C GLN A 131 8.90 -21.32 -12.70
N GLN A 132 10.13 -21.00 -12.29
CA GLN A 132 10.72 -19.68 -12.50
C GLN A 132 10.78 -19.32 -13.99
N ARG A 133 11.12 -20.29 -14.87
CA ARG A 133 11.12 -20.07 -16.32
C ARG A 133 9.73 -19.75 -16.86
N LYS A 134 8.71 -20.49 -16.45
CA LYS A 134 7.31 -20.22 -16.86
C LYS A 134 6.84 -18.84 -16.41
N CYS A 135 7.11 -18.47 -15.16
CA CYS A 135 6.82 -17.14 -14.63
C CYS A 135 7.54 -16.04 -15.45
N ARG A 136 8.81 -16.26 -15.78
CA ARG A 136 9.60 -15.31 -16.59
C ARG A 136 9.09 -15.19 -18.02
N ASP A 137 8.70 -16.29 -18.66
CA ASP A 137 8.10 -16.28 -20.01
C ASP A 137 6.77 -15.54 -20.01
N PHE A 138 5.92 -15.78 -19.01
CA PHE A 138 4.67 -15.05 -18.81
C PHE A 138 4.93 -13.55 -18.59
N PHE A 139 5.87 -13.20 -17.71
CA PHE A 139 6.27 -11.81 -17.49
C PHE A 139 6.73 -11.14 -18.78
N SER A 140 7.65 -11.77 -19.53
CA SER A 140 8.20 -11.21 -20.76
C SER A 140 7.16 -10.99 -21.85
N ARG A 141 6.14 -11.85 -21.92
CA ARG A 141 5.11 -11.79 -22.97
C ARG A 141 3.97 -10.85 -22.63
N GLU A 142 3.48 -10.89 -21.39
CA GLU A 142 2.22 -10.23 -21.00
C GLU A 142 2.45 -8.95 -20.19
N ILE A 143 3.40 -8.94 -19.26
CA ILE A 143 3.58 -7.84 -18.30
C ILE A 143 4.62 -6.84 -18.78
N PHE A 144 5.78 -7.31 -19.24
CA PHE A 144 6.89 -6.45 -19.68
C PHE A 144 6.47 -5.37 -20.69
N PRO A 145 5.66 -5.64 -21.73
CA PRO A 145 5.33 -4.64 -22.76
C PRO A 145 4.54 -3.43 -22.25
N ILE A 146 3.88 -3.53 -21.09
CA ILE A 146 3.05 -2.46 -20.54
C ILE A 146 3.74 -1.69 -19.41
N LEU A 147 4.89 -2.16 -18.93
CA LEU A 147 5.62 -1.48 -17.86
C LEU A 147 6.32 -0.25 -18.42
N THR A 148 6.18 0.86 -17.69
CA THR A 148 6.87 2.12 -18.00
C THR A 148 7.73 2.53 -16.80
N PRO A 149 9.04 2.20 -16.81
CA PRO A 149 9.96 2.66 -15.78
C PRO A 149 10.19 4.18 -15.87
N LEU A 150 10.13 4.87 -14.74
CA LEU A 150 10.36 6.31 -14.63
C LEU A 150 11.56 6.59 -13.74
N ALA A 151 12.67 7.02 -14.34
CA ALA A 151 13.87 7.39 -13.60
C ALA A 151 13.73 8.75 -12.91
N PHE A 152 14.36 8.88 -11.75
CA PHE A 152 14.48 10.12 -10.99
C PHE A 152 15.96 10.46 -10.81
N ASP A 153 16.35 11.65 -11.24
CA ASP A 153 17.72 12.15 -11.15
C ASP A 153 17.72 13.70 -11.10
N LYS A 154 18.88 14.33 -11.29
CA LYS A 154 18.98 15.80 -11.29
C LYS A 154 18.27 16.48 -12.46
N THR A 155 18.06 15.75 -13.55
CA THR A 155 17.47 16.24 -14.81
C THR A 155 16.00 15.87 -14.95
N HIS A 156 15.55 14.83 -14.24
CA HIS A 156 14.18 14.32 -14.25
C HIS A 156 13.57 14.46 -12.85
N PRO A 157 12.51 15.28 -12.67
CA PRO A 157 11.88 15.46 -11.37
C PRO A 157 11.23 14.17 -10.86
N PHE A 158 10.95 14.12 -9.56
CA PHE A 158 10.34 12.94 -8.95
C PHE A 158 8.98 12.64 -9.60
N PRO A 159 8.76 11.40 -10.07
CA PRO A 159 7.55 11.07 -10.80
C PRO A 159 6.32 11.20 -9.92
N TYR A 160 5.20 11.63 -10.50
CA TYR A 160 3.93 11.63 -9.79
C TYR A 160 3.52 10.20 -9.44
N ILE A 161 3.14 10.00 -8.18
CA ILE A 161 2.64 8.72 -7.67
C ILE A 161 1.13 8.80 -7.51
N SER A 162 0.41 7.94 -8.20
CA SER A 162 -1.05 7.87 -8.18
C SER A 162 -1.58 7.41 -6.83
N ASN A 163 -2.74 7.95 -6.46
CA ASN A 163 -3.41 7.59 -5.21
C ASN A 163 -3.79 6.11 -5.19
N LEU A 164 -3.51 5.45 -4.06
CA LEU A 164 -3.72 4.02 -3.80
C LEU A 164 -2.98 3.06 -4.74
N SER A 165 -2.12 3.57 -5.64
CA SER A 165 -1.35 2.71 -6.54
C SER A 165 -0.19 2.05 -5.81
N LEU A 166 0.03 0.76 -6.10
CA LEU A 166 1.25 0.08 -5.73
C LEU A 166 2.39 0.40 -6.71
N ASN A 167 3.58 0.61 -6.17
CA ASN A 167 4.76 1.04 -6.92
C ASN A 167 6.00 0.29 -6.43
N LEU A 168 6.95 0.05 -7.32
CA LEU A 168 8.28 -0.44 -6.98
C LEU A 168 9.28 0.71 -7.03
N ALA A 169 10.03 0.85 -5.95
CA ALA A 169 11.20 1.70 -5.81
C ALA A 169 12.45 0.85 -6.11
N VAL A 170 13.00 1.02 -7.31
CA VAL A 170 14.17 0.27 -7.79
C VAL A 170 15.42 1.14 -7.69
N ILE A 171 16.47 0.60 -7.08
CA ILE A 171 17.78 1.23 -6.99
C ILE A 171 18.72 0.50 -7.93
N LEU A 172 19.27 1.24 -8.88
CA LEU A 172 20.15 0.75 -9.92
C LEU A 172 21.52 1.41 -9.83
N ARG A 173 22.52 0.76 -10.41
CA ARG A 173 23.84 1.34 -10.61
C ARG A 173 24.43 0.84 -11.91
N GLU A 174 25.04 1.72 -12.70
CA GLU A 174 25.67 1.34 -13.98
C GLU A 174 26.99 0.59 -13.77
N SER A 175 27.83 1.07 -12.85
CA SER A 175 29.10 0.45 -12.47
C SER A 175 29.32 0.60 -10.98
N SER A 176 30.23 -0.16 -10.38
CA SER A 176 30.49 -0.09 -8.93
C SER A 176 30.82 1.33 -8.41
N HIS A 177 31.35 2.20 -9.27
CA HIS A 177 31.73 3.58 -8.94
C HIS A 177 30.70 4.63 -9.39
N SER A 178 29.67 4.25 -10.13
CA SER A 178 28.61 5.17 -10.56
C SER A 178 27.66 5.52 -9.41
N PRO A 179 27.03 6.70 -9.41
CA PRO A 179 25.99 7.04 -8.44
C PRO A 179 24.80 6.07 -8.58
N GLU A 180 24.08 5.87 -7.48
CA GLU A 180 22.82 5.13 -7.48
C GLU A 180 21.74 5.93 -8.20
N LEU A 181 20.95 5.23 -9.02
CA LEU A 181 19.82 5.77 -9.75
C LEU A 181 18.53 5.20 -9.17
N PHE A 182 17.56 6.07 -8.95
CA PHE A 182 16.22 5.67 -8.54
C PHE A 182 15.34 5.52 -9.77
N VAL A 183 14.64 4.40 -9.86
CA VAL A 183 13.61 4.18 -10.86
C VAL A 183 12.33 3.74 -10.19
N ARG A 184 11.23 4.41 -10.52
CA ARG A 184 9.88 4.01 -10.11
C ARG A 184 9.24 3.17 -11.21
N ILE A 185 8.61 2.07 -10.82
CA ILE A 185 7.74 1.28 -11.71
C ILE A 185 6.34 1.22 -11.08
N LYS A 186 5.30 1.61 -11.83
CA LYS A 186 3.91 1.39 -11.39
C LYS A 186 3.56 -0.08 -11.55
N VAL A 187 2.97 -0.69 -10.54
CA VAL A 187 2.40 -2.04 -10.67
C VAL A 187 1.07 -1.92 -11.45
N PRO A 188 0.88 -2.65 -12.57
CA PRO A 188 -0.27 -2.46 -13.46
C PRO A 188 -1.52 -3.22 -12.98
N GLU A 189 -2.00 -2.89 -11.78
CA GLU A 189 -3.16 -3.52 -11.12
C GLU A 189 -4.48 -3.29 -11.90
N ASP A 190 -4.52 -2.29 -12.78
CA ASP A 190 -5.67 -2.00 -13.65
C ASP A 190 -5.84 -3.04 -14.79
N GLN A 191 -4.76 -3.74 -15.15
CA GLN A 191 -4.70 -4.66 -16.29
C GLN A 191 -4.51 -6.11 -15.86
N PHE A 192 -3.88 -6.33 -14.69
CA PHE A 192 -3.62 -7.65 -14.14
C PHE A 192 -4.12 -7.74 -12.69
N PRO A 193 -4.67 -8.91 -12.29
CA PRO A 193 -4.94 -9.14 -10.88
C PRO A 193 -3.62 -9.07 -10.10
N ARG A 194 -3.65 -8.42 -8.94
CA ARG A 194 -2.47 -8.30 -8.08
C ARG A 194 -1.91 -9.65 -7.64
N LEU A 195 -2.81 -10.62 -7.41
CA LEU A 195 -2.45 -12.02 -7.18
C LEU A 195 -2.66 -12.82 -8.46
N ILE A 196 -1.55 -13.33 -9.00
CA ILE A 196 -1.51 -14.08 -10.25
C ILE A 196 -1.49 -15.57 -9.91
N LEU A 197 -2.35 -16.36 -10.55
CA LEU A 197 -2.30 -17.81 -10.49
C LEU A 197 -1.14 -18.34 -11.33
N PHE A 198 -0.49 -19.41 -10.85
CA PHE A 198 0.59 -20.04 -11.60
C PHE A 198 0.15 -20.41 -13.04
N PRO A 199 0.94 -20.07 -14.08
CA PRO A 199 0.62 -20.43 -15.46
C PRO A 199 0.55 -21.96 -15.62
N ASP A 200 -0.47 -22.46 -16.31
CA ASP A 200 -0.70 -23.89 -16.64
C ASP A 200 -1.31 -24.78 -15.55
N GLU A 201 -1.59 -24.27 -14.34
CA GLU A 201 -2.43 -25.00 -13.39
C GLU A 201 -3.92 -24.75 -13.68
N LYS A 202 -4.51 -25.63 -14.50
CA LYS A 202 -5.97 -25.81 -14.42
C LYS A 202 -6.24 -26.60 -13.14
N PRO A 203 -7.17 -26.17 -12.27
CA PRO A 203 -7.59 -27.01 -11.15
C PRO A 203 -8.07 -28.35 -11.73
N SER A 204 -7.30 -29.41 -11.52
CA SER A 204 -7.63 -30.75 -11.98
C SER A 204 -8.88 -31.23 -11.26
N SER A 205 -9.79 -31.88 -12.00
CA SER A 205 -11.03 -32.45 -11.46
C SER A 205 -10.82 -33.47 -10.33
N GLU A 206 -9.59 -33.94 -10.11
CA GLU A 206 -9.21 -34.91 -9.07
C GLU A 206 -8.61 -34.26 -7.81
N SER A 207 -8.26 -32.97 -7.83
CA SER A 207 -7.70 -32.23 -6.69
C SER A 207 -8.26 -30.79 -6.66
N PRO A 208 -9.45 -30.56 -6.08
CA PRO A 208 -10.23 -29.35 -6.36
C PRO A 208 -9.76 -28.07 -5.64
N LEU A 209 -8.63 -28.08 -4.92
CA LEU A 209 -8.48 -27.17 -3.76
C LEU A 209 -7.11 -26.48 -3.61
N ARG A 210 -6.12 -26.78 -4.45
CA ARG A 210 -4.80 -26.16 -4.40
C ARG A 210 -4.73 -24.89 -5.25
N TYR A 211 -4.14 -23.83 -4.70
CA TYR A 211 -3.91 -22.55 -5.34
C TYR A 211 -2.46 -22.13 -5.15
N ASP A 212 -1.73 -21.97 -6.26
CA ASP A 212 -0.36 -21.45 -6.26
C ASP A 212 -0.40 -20.02 -6.85
N LEU A 213 -0.15 -19.03 -5.98
CA LEU A 213 -0.31 -17.60 -6.26
C LEU A 213 1.01 -16.84 -6.15
N PHE A 214 1.10 -15.71 -6.86
CA PHE A 214 2.23 -14.78 -6.85
C PHE A 214 1.75 -13.35 -6.75
N PHE A 215 2.49 -12.52 -6.02
CA PHE A 215 2.31 -11.08 -6.12
C PHE A 215 2.86 -10.58 -7.45
N LEU A 216 2.08 -9.74 -8.13
CA LEU A 216 2.47 -9.09 -9.38
C LEU A 216 3.73 -8.24 -9.17
N GLU A 217 3.83 -7.53 -8.05
CA GLU A 217 5.01 -6.75 -7.67
C GLU A 217 6.28 -7.62 -7.51
N ASP A 218 6.15 -8.83 -6.97
CA ASP A 218 7.28 -9.75 -6.79
C ASP A 218 7.71 -10.34 -8.13
N LEU A 219 6.77 -10.65 -9.01
CA LEU A 219 7.06 -11.11 -10.36
C LEU A 219 7.79 -10.03 -11.18
N ILE A 220 7.41 -8.76 -11.04
CA ILE A 220 8.12 -7.64 -11.66
C ILE A 220 9.52 -7.50 -11.06
N SER A 221 9.64 -7.54 -9.73
CA SER A 221 10.90 -7.42 -8.99
C SER A 221 11.91 -8.51 -9.37
N ALA A 222 11.43 -9.74 -9.57
CA ALA A 222 12.23 -10.89 -9.99
C ALA A 222 12.82 -10.79 -11.41
N ASN A 223 12.24 -9.95 -12.27
CA ASN A 223 12.59 -9.85 -13.69
C ASN A 223 13.04 -8.44 -14.10
N LEU A 224 13.51 -7.65 -13.14
CA LEU A 224 14.04 -6.30 -13.38
C LEU A 224 15.24 -6.28 -14.33
N ASP A 225 15.96 -7.40 -14.46
CA ASP A 225 17.11 -7.53 -15.35
C ASP A 225 16.72 -7.40 -16.84
N LEU A 226 15.48 -7.75 -17.19
CA LEU A 226 14.93 -7.53 -18.53
C LEU A 226 14.62 -6.05 -18.80
N LEU A 227 14.23 -5.29 -17.76
CA LEU A 227 13.92 -3.87 -17.87
C LEU A 227 15.17 -2.98 -17.92
N PHE A 228 16.26 -3.42 -17.27
CA PHE A 228 17.49 -2.63 -17.14
C PHE A 228 18.73 -3.44 -17.59
N PRO A 229 18.82 -3.81 -18.88
CA PRO A 229 19.96 -4.54 -19.39
C PRO A 229 21.26 -3.74 -19.20
N GLY A 230 22.28 -4.38 -18.64
CA GLY A 230 23.59 -3.74 -18.39
C GLY A 230 23.68 -2.91 -17.11
N MET A 231 22.60 -2.83 -16.32
CA MET A 231 22.60 -2.16 -15.02
C MET A 231 22.65 -3.20 -13.89
N GLN A 232 23.31 -2.85 -12.79
CA GLN A 232 23.26 -3.64 -11.56
C GLN A 232 22.04 -3.22 -10.73
N ILE A 233 21.16 -4.18 -10.45
CA ILE A 233 20.03 -3.99 -9.53
C ILE A 233 20.54 -4.13 -8.09
N ILE A 234 20.45 -3.04 -7.32
CA ILE A 234 20.92 -3.00 -5.92
C ILE A 234 19.82 -3.44 -4.98
N SER A 235 18.60 -2.92 -5.18
CA SER A 235 17.45 -3.26 -4.35
C SER A 235 16.15 -2.86 -5.05
N SER A 236 15.06 -3.53 -4.71
CA SER A 236 13.71 -3.22 -5.18
C SER A 236 12.76 -3.32 -3.99
N TYR A 237 11.93 -2.29 -3.77
CA TYR A 237 11.00 -2.25 -2.64
C TYR A 237 9.61 -1.80 -3.08
N PRO A 238 8.55 -2.55 -2.75
CA PRO A 238 7.20 -2.07 -2.96
C PRO A 238 6.83 -0.96 -1.97
N PHE A 239 6.07 0.02 -2.44
CA PHE A 239 5.48 1.08 -1.64
C PHE A 239 4.15 1.54 -2.25
N ARG A 240 3.24 2.01 -1.39
CA ARG A 240 1.91 2.50 -1.79
C ARG A 240 1.67 3.86 -1.17
N VAL A 241 1.10 4.78 -1.95
CA VAL A 241 0.86 6.16 -1.51
C VAL A 241 -0.63 6.42 -1.45
N THR A 242 -1.11 6.94 -0.31
CA THR A 242 -2.46 7.49 -0.18
C THR A 242 -2.38 9.01 -0.18
N ARG A 243 -3.25 9.63 -0.95
CA ARG A 243 -3.42 11.08 -1.08
C ARG A 243 -4.79 11.50 -0.58
N ASP A 244 -4.93 12.76 -0.22
CA ASP A 244 -6.24 13.30 0.08
C ASP A 244 -7.19 13.25 -1.14
N SER A 245 -8.48 13.31 -0.86
CA SER A 245 -9.56 13.22 -1.86
C SER A 245 -9.62 14.42 -2.81
N GLN A 246 -8.99 15.56 -2.49
CA GLN A 246 -8.94 16.73 -3.37
C GLN A 246 -7.92 16.56 -4.50
N SER A 247 -6.95 15.66 -4.37
CA SER A 247 -6.00 15.33 -5.44
C SER A 247 -6.67 14.72 -6.68
N ARG A 248 -7.89 14.16 -6.55
CA ARG A 248 -8.65 13.54 -7.66
C ARG A 248 -9.02 14.54 -8.77
N SER A 249 -9.10 15.82 -8.45
CA SER A 249 -9.49 16.87 -9.41
C SER A 249 -8.38 17.28 -10.39
N TRP A 250 -7.18 16.70 -10.27
CA TRP A 250 -6.01 17.17 -11.04
C TRP A 250 -5.78 16.48 -12.39
N GLY A 251 -6.61 15.51 -12.79
CA GLY A 251 -6.64 14.98 -14.17
C GLY A 251 -5.27 14.59 -14.72
N LEU A 252 -4.44 13.91 -13.91
CA LEU A 252 -3.05 13.63 -14.22
C LEU A 252 -2.92 12.36 -15.08
N ASN A 253 -2.25 12.49 -16.23
CA ASN A 253 -1.79 11.34 -17.01
C ASN A 253 -0.52 10.77 -16.35
N GLU A 254 -0.56 9.51 -15.94
CA GLU A 254 0.50 8.83 -15.19
C GLU A 254 1.75 8.48 -16.02
N THR A 255 1.65 8.60 -17.34
CA THR A 255 2.66 8.20 -18.34
C THR A 255 3.47 9.37 -18.90
N SER A 256 3.07 10.61 -18.62
CA SER A 256 3.71 11.79 -19.20
C SER A 256 4.88 12.28 -18.33
N LEU A 257 6.09 12.22 -18.90
CA LEU A 257 7.30 12.89 -18.39
C LEU A 257 7.19 14.42 -18.45
N ILE A 258 6.24 14.92 -19.24
CA ILE A 258 5.93 16.34 -19.38
C ILE A 258 4.75 16.62 -18.45
N PRO A 259 4.83 17.58 -17.53
CA PRO A 259 3.64 18.07 -16.85
C PRO A 259 2.73 18.67 -17.94
N MET A 260 1.69 17.93 -18.34
CA MET A 260 0.58 18.51 -19.08
C MET A 260 0.09 19.71 -18.24
N ASP A 261 -0.10 20.86 -18.88
CA ASP A 261 -0.44 22.14 -18.22
C ASP A 261 -1.54 21.96 -17.16
N ILE A 262 -1.16 21.85 -15.89
CA ILE A 262 -2.06 21.64 -14.75
C ILE A 262 -1.73 22.68 -13.70
N LYS A 263 -2.75 23.42 -13.28
CA LYS A 263 -2.76 24.60 -12.39
C LYS A 263 -2.38 24.30 -10.93
N GLY A 264 -1.26 23.62 -10.68
CA GLY A 264 -0.75 23.37 -9.33
C GLY A 264 0.78 23.27 -9.29
N THR A 265 1.40 23.96 -8.34
CA THR A 265 2.85 23.92 -8.07
C THR A 265 3.29 22.53 -7.58
N GLU A 266 4.56 22.17 -7.77
CA GLU A 266 5.13 20.93 -7.21
C GLU A 266 4.90 20.82 -5.70
N GLU A 267 4.94 21.93 -4.99
CA GLU A 267 4.67 22.05 -3.56
C GLU A 267 3.23 21.69 -3.20
N GLN A 268 2.25 22.10 -4.01
CA GLN A 268 0.86 21.65 -3.85
C GLN A 268 0.72 20.15 -4.07
N ARG A 269 1.44 19.57 -5.03
CA ARG A 269 1.41 18.11 -5.27
C ARG A 269 1.98 17.31 -4.10
N ARG A 270 3.08 17.77 -3.51
CA ARG A 270 3.65 17.19 -2.29
C ARG A 270 2.61 17.17 -1.16
N ASN A 271 1.96 18.30 -0.94
CA ASN A 271 1.06 18.54 0.19
C ASN A 271 -0.23 17.70 0.22
N THR A 272 -0.48 16.85 -0.79
CA THR A 272 -1.64 15.94 -0.81
C THR A 272 -1.34 14.56 -0.23
N THR A 273 -0.07 14.20 -0.01
CA THR A 273 0.29 12.87 0.50
C THR A 273 -0.06 12.77 1.99
N VAL A 274 -0.95 11.84 2.34
CA VAL A 274 -1.42 11.63 3.72
C VAL A 274 -0.85 10.36 4.36
N ARG A 275 -0.43 9.39 3.55
CA ARG A 275 0.12 8.11 4.03
C ARG A 275 1.02 7.46 2.98
N ILE A 276 2.09 6.82 3.44
CA ILE A 276 2.92 5.94 2.63
C ILE A 276 3.03 4.60 3.34
N GLU A 277 2.63 3.53 2.68
CA GLU A 277 2.81 2.16 3.17
C GLU A 277 4.07 1.57 2.53
N VAL A 278 4.90 0.92 3.34
CA VAL A 278 6.16 0.31 2.89
C VAL A 278 6.37 -1.04 3.59
N SER A 279 7.14 -1.92 2.96
CA SER A 279 7.61 -3.15 3.61
C SER A 279 8.53 -2.80 4.78
N ASN A 280 8.52 -3.62 5.83
CA ASN A 280 9.43 -3.45 6.94
C ASN A 280 10.92 -3.50 6.53
N GLU A 281 11.23 -4.18 5.43
CA GLU A 281 12.59 -4.39 4.91
C GLU A 281 13.16 -3.21 4.12
N ILE A 282 12.33 -2.21 3.79
CA ILE A 282 12.79 -1.05 3.02
C ILE A 282 13.92 -0.32 3.75
N ASN A 283 14.99 -0.04 2.99
CA ASN A 283 16.17 0.60 3.53
C ASN A 283 15.89 2.08 3.91
N ARG A 284 16.67 2.63 4.85
CA ARG A 284 16.49 4.02 5.30
C ARG A 284 16.77 5.07 4.19
N PRO A 285 17.80 4.92 3.34
CA PRO A 285 18.06 5.88 2.26
C PRO A 285 16.88 6.05 1.29
N VAL A 286 16.24 4.94 0.89
CA VAL A 286 15.07 4.98 -0.01
C VAL A 286 13.88 5.63 0.68
N CYS A 287 13.62 5.32 1.96
CA CYS A 287 12.60 6.05 2.71
C CYS A 287 12.89 7.55 2.79
N GLY A 288 14.15 7.95 3.04
CA GLY A 288 14.55 9.35 3.08
C GLY A 288 14.28 10.05 1.77
N MET A 289 14.71 9.48 0.65
CA MET A 289 14.48 10.05 -0.67
C MET A 289 12.99 10.11 -1.05
N ILE A 290 12.17 9.09 -0.71
CA ILE A 290 10.70 9.15 -0.88
C ILE A 290 10.10 10.25 0.01
N CYS A 291 10.56 10.35 1.27
CA CYS A 291 10.11 11.35 2.23
C CYS A 291 10.38 12.76 1.72
N ASP A 292 11.61 13.02 1.28
CA ASP A 292 12.08 14.33 0.81
C ASP A 292 11.30 14.85 -0.39
N ASN A 293 10.85 13.94 -1.25
CA ASN A 293 10.12 14.26 -2.47
C ASN A 293 8.60 14.30 -2.31
N LEU A 294 8.02 13.60 -1.33
CA LEU A 294 6.57 13.50 -1.19
C LEU A 294 5.96 14.41 -0.13
N PHE A 295 6.51 14.51 1.09
CA PHE A 295 5.88 15.34 2.15
C PHE A 295 6.83 15.79 3.28
N GLN A 296 8.09 15.35 3.30
CA GLN A 296 9.12 15.72 4.28
C GLN A 296 8.71 15.51 5.75
N PHE A 297 7.96 14.45 6.02
CA PHE A 297 7.57 14.07 7.37
C PHE A 297 7.63 12.56 7.55
N SER A 298 8.33 12.09 8.58
CA SER A 298 8.64 10.66 8.73
C SER A 298 7.48 9.82 9.25
N ARG A 299 6.56 10.39 10.05
CA ARG A 299 5.39 9.67 10.59
C ARG A 299 4.23 9.54 9.58
N ILE A 300 4.52 9.72 8.28
CA ILE A 300 3.63 9.30 7.19
C ILE A 300 3.90 7.85 6.75
N PHE A 301 5.03 7.27 7.17
CA PHE A 301 5.46 5.94 6.77
C PHE A 301 4.93 4.86 7.70
N TYR A 302 4.04 4.02 7.19
CA TYR A 302 3.49 2.86 7.88
C TYR A 302 4.19 1.61 7.36
N ARG A 303 4.94 0.95 8.25
CA ARG A 303 5.66 -0.28 7.94
C ARG A 303 4.76 -1.48 8.26
N THR A 304 4.69 -2.44 7.35
CA THR A 304 3.98 -3.70 7.55
C THR A 304 4.90 -4.89 7.31
N ARG A 305 4.65 -5.99 8.02
CA ARG A 305 5.23 -7.33 7.76
C ARG A 305 4.36 -8.19 6.84
N GLY A 306 3.10 -7.79 6.63
CA GLY A 306 2.20 -8.42 5.67
C GLY A 306 2.29 -7.76 4.28
N PRO A 307 1.36 -8.10 3.37
CA PRO A 307 1.28 -7.43 2.09
C PRO A 307 0.90 -5.95 2.27
N ILE A 308 1.64 -5.07 1.58
CA ILE A 308 1.31 -3.64 1.46
C ILE A 308 -0.07 -3.50 0.80
N GLY A 309 -0.89 -2.50 1.13
CA GLY A 309 -2.17 -2.34 0.45
C GLY A 309 -3.10 -3.54 0.64
N MET A 310 -3.28 -3.96 1.90
CA MET A 310 -4.15 -5.10 2.26
C MET A 310 -5.59 -4.94 1.76
N ALA A 311 -6.06 -3.72 1.49
CA ALA A 311 -7.35 -3.46 0.83
C ALA A 311 -7.48 -4.17 -0.53
N ASP A 312 -6.37 -4.35 -1.25
CA ASP A 312 -6.36 -4.93 -2.59
C ASP A 312 -6.28 -6.47 -2.56
N MET A 313 -6.26 -7.09 -1.37
CA MET A 313 -6.22 -8.55 -1.17
C MET A 313 -7.57 -9.24 -1.36
N THR A 314 -8.55 -8.55 -1.95
CA THR A 314 -9.89 -9.08 -2.26
C THR A 314 -9.80 -10.34 -3.16
N ALA A 315 -8.75 -10.45 -3.97
CA ALA A 315 -8.49 -11.63 -4.78
C ALA A 315 -8.38 -12.94 -3.96
N LEU A 316 -7.84 -12.91 -2.73
CA LEU A 316 -7.82 -14.09 -1.85
C LEU A 316 -9.22 -14.49 -1.41
N TYR A 317 -10.06 -13.51 -1.07
CA TYR A 317 -11.44 -13.79 -0.70
C TYR A 317 -12.24 -14.33 -1.91
N ASN A 318 -11.91 -13.91 -3.12
CA ASN A 318 -12.60 -14.35 -4.34
C ASN A 318 -12.23 -15.76 -4.80
N LEU A 319 -11.25 -16.44 -4.17
CA LEU A 319 -10.92 -17.83 -4.47
C LEU A 319 -12.16 -18.74 -4.33
N ASN A 320 -12.25 -19.77 -5.18
CA ASN A 320 -13.35 -20.72 -5.18
C ASN A 320 -13.15 -21.79 -4.08
N ARG A 321 -13.27 -21.34 -2.83
CA ARG A 321 -13.12 -22.15 -1.61
C ARG A 321 -14.32 -21.96 -0.69
N PRO A 322 -15.50 -22.49 -1.05
CA PRO A 322 -16.71 -22.34 -0.23
C PRO A 322 -16.56 -22.97 1.15
N ASP A 323 -15.69 -23.96 1.31
CA ASP A 323 -15.33 -24.58 2.59
C ASP A 323 -14.61 -23.62 3.55
N LEU A 324 -14.04 -22.52 3.03
CA LEU A 324 -13.33 -21.49 3.81
C LEU A 324 -14.11 -20.17 3.94
N LYS A 325 -15.39 -20.15 3.52
CA LYS A 325 -16.30 -19.00 3.60
C LYS A 325 -17.47 -19.30 4.52
N TYR A 326 -18.31 -18.30 4.80
CA TYR A 326 -19.60 -18.60 5.44
C TYR A 326 -20.38 -19.60 4.58
N ARG A 327 -21.09 -20.52 5.25
CA ARG A 327 -22.08 -21.33 4.55
C ARG A 327 -23.13 -20.37 3.97
N HIS A 328 -23.29 -20.38 2.66
CA HIS A 328 -24.44 -19.74 2.04
C HIS A 328 -25.69 -20.40 2.65
N TYR A 329 -26.48 -19.63 3.38
CA TYR A 329 -27.86 -20.02 3.66
C TYR A 329 -28.55 -19.87 2.31
N ASP A 330 -28.84 -20.99 1.63
CA ASP A 330 -29.78 -20.94 0.53
C ASP A 330 -31.10 -20.46 1.13
N ASP A 331 -31.51 -19.23 0.79
CA ASP A 331 -32.88 -18.74 1.02
C ASP A 331 -33.85 -19.56 0.15
N THR A 332 -33.97 -20.85 0.45
CA THR A 332 -35.11 -21.67 0.04
C THR A 332 -36.21 -21.43 1.07
N ILE A 333 -36.78 -20.23 1.00
CA ILE A 333 -38.11 -19.98 1.55
C ILE A 333 -39.07 -20.79 0.67
N THR A 334 -39.56 -21.88 1.24
CA THR A 334 -40.68 -22.66 0.69
C THR A 334 -42.00 -21.97 1.00
#